data_AF-A0A5N6Q7B6-F1
#
_entry.id   AF-A0A5N6Q7B6-F1
#
_cell.length_a   1.000
_cell.length_b   1.000
_cell.length_c   1.000
_cell.angle_alpha   90.00
_cell.angle_beta   90.00
_cell.angle_gamma   90.00
#
_symmetry.space_group_name_H-M   'P 1'
#
loop_
_entity.id
_entity.type
_entity.pdbx_description
1 polymer ?
#
loop_
_entity_poly.entity_id
_entity_poly.type
_entity_poly.pdbx_seq_one_letter_code
_entity_poly.pdbx_strand_id
1 'polypeptide(L)'
;MSPRYIGNKYSWEHFWDVSDARVIAEQQIWASVTDKAKNEAFNCMNGDVFTWNMMWKVLCDTFGVEFVPFDEKERFDFVEFMKDK
;
A
#
# COMPACT_ATOMS: atom_id res chain seq x y z
N MET A 1 -21.32 -4.23 -5.54
CA MET A 1 -20.34 -4.27 -6.65
C MET A 1 -18.98 -4.42 -6.00
N SER A 2 -18.26 -5.50 -6.28
CA SER A 2 -16.93 -5.72 -5.70
C SER A 2 -15.91 -4.78 -6.35
N PRO A 3 -15.06 -4.08 -5.58
CA PRO A 3 -14.01 -3.24 -6.13
C PRO A 3 -12.92 -4.11 -6.76
N ARG A 4 -12.57 -3.79 -8.01
CA ARG A 4 -11.48 -4.44 -8.74
C ARG A 4 -10.15 -3.81 -8.37
N TYR A 5 -9.10 -4.64 -8.31
CA TYR A 5 -7.74 -4.15 -8.15
C TYR A 5 -7.30 -3.39 -9.41
N ILE A 6 -6.84 -2.14 -9.24
CA ILE A 6 -6.49 -1.20 -10.33
C ILE A 6 -4.98 -1.16 -10.64
N GLY A 7 -4.23 -2.16 -10.17
CA GLY A 7 -2.81 -2.30 -10.46
C GLY A 7 -2.52 -3.27 -11.60
N ASN A 8 -1.33 -3.87 -11.57
CA ASN A 8 -0.90 -4.88 -12.53
C ASN A 8 -0.42 -6.14 -11.79
N LYS A 9 -0.04 -7.18 -12.56
CA LYS A 9 0.42 -8.45 -12.00
C LYS A 9 1.66 -8.28 -11.12
N TYR A 10 2.58 -7.40 -11.51
CA TYR A 10 3.80 -7.15 -10.73
C TYR A 10 3.44 -6.61 -9.34
N SER A 11 2.63 -5.56 -9.26
CA SER A 11 2.22 -4.99 -7.97
C SER A 11 1.40 -5.97 -7.14
N TRP A 12 0.58 -6.81 -7.77
CA TRP A 12 -0.24 -7.81 -7.10
C TRP A 12 0.56 -8.93 -6.41
N GLU A 13 1.58 -9.46 -7.10
CA GLU A 13 2.31 -10.66 -6.69
C GLU A 13 3.60 -10.37 -5.89
N HIS A 14 4.19 -9.18 -6.04
CA HIS A 14 5.48 -8.86 -5.42
C HIS A 14 5.33 -8.23 -4.04
N PHE A 15 6.43 -8.30 -3.28
CA PHE A 15 6.53 -7.67 -1.97
C PHE A 15 6.72 -6.15 -2.08
N TRP A 16 6.05 -5.45 -1.19
CA TRP A 16 6.10 -4.01 -0.99
C TRP A 16 6.35 -3.71 0.48
N ASP A 17 7.09 -2.64 0.73
CA ASP A 17 7.17 -1.98 2.03
C ASP A 17 6.43 -0.64 1.98
N VAL A 18 6.08 -0.15 3.17
CA VAL A 18 5.44 1.15 3.37
C VAL A 18 5.94 1.75 4.69
N SER A 19 5.66 3.04 4.86
CA SER A 19 6.03 3.80 6.05
C SER A 19 4.77 4.38 6.67
N ASP A 20 4.41 3.92 7.87
CA ASP A 20 3.32 4.50 8.66
C ASP A 20 3.69 5.95 9.02
N ALA A 21 2.71 6.85 8.91
CA ALA A 21 2.92 8.28 9.17
C ALA A 21 3.42 8.56 10.61
N ARG A 22 3.00 7.75 11.59
CA ARG A 22 3.45 7.85 12.99
C ARG A 22 4.90 7.40 13.12
N VAL A 23 5.28 6.32 12.43
CA VAL A 23 6.68 5.84 12.41
C VAL A 23 7.59 6.89 11.77
N ILE A 24 7.15 7.55 10.69
CA ILE A 24 7.89 8.68 10.10
C ILE A 24 8.04 9.82 11.12
N ALA A 25 6.94 10.21 11.79
CA ALA A 25 6.98 11.28 12.77
C ALA A 25 7.91 10.96 13.95
N GLU A 26 7.86 9.72 14.45
CA GLU A 26 8.75 9.23 15.51
C GLU A 26 10.23 9.24 15.07
N GLN A 27 10.54 8.82 13.84
CA GLN A 27 11.90 8.88 13.32
C GLN A 27 12.41 10.33 13.17
N GLN A 28 11.55 11.25 12.72
CA GLN A 28 11.92 12.68 12.65
C GLN A 28 12.18 13.28 14.03
N ILE A 29 11.34 12.96 15.02
CA ILE A 29 11.55 13.38 16.42
C ILE A 29 12.89 12.82 16.92
N TRP A 30 13.14 11.52 16.73
CA TRP A 30 14.39 10.88 17.10
C TRP A 30 15.61 11.58 16.49
N ALA A 31 15.60 11.86 15.19
CA ALA A 31 16.69 12.53 14.50
C ALA A 31 16.88 13.99 15.01
N SER A 32 15.80 14.65 15.42
CA SER A 32 15.85 16.01 15.95
C SER A 32 16.53 16.11 17.33
N VAL A 33 16.48 15.06 18.15
CA VAL A 33 17.02 15.08 19.52
C VAL A 33 18.26 14.20 19.73
N THR A 34 18.67 13.42 18.73
CA THR A 34 19.80 12.49 18.84
C THR A 34 21.05 13.06 18.16
N ASP A 35 22.11 13.34 18.92
CA ASP A 35 23.36 13.89 18.37
C ASP A 35 24.00 13.01 17.31
N LYS A 36 23.91 11.68 17.46
CA LYS A 36 24.44 10.70 16.49
C LYS A 36 23.68 10.66 15.16
N ALA A 37 22.49 11.27 15.10
CA ALA A 37 21.65 11.26 13.91
C ALA A 37 21.80 12.57 13.08
N LYS A 38 22.63 13.51 13.53
CA LYS A 38 22.81 14.80 12.86
C LYS A 38 23.54 14.64 11.53
N ASN A 39 23.06 15.37 10.51
CA ASN A 39 23.66 15.43 9.17
C ASN A 39 23.70 14.09 8.43
N GLU A 40 22.83 13.15 8.79
CA GLU A 40 22.70 11.84 8.16
C GLU A 40 21.38 11.72 7.41
N ALA A 41 21.40 10.94 6.33
CA ALA A 41 20.20 10.55 5.60
C ALA A 41 19.78 9.14 6.02
N PHE A 42 18.54 9.00 6.50
CA PHE A 42 17.97 7.72 6.91
C PHE A 42 16.74 7.38 6.07
N ASN A 43 16.65 6.11 5.66
CA ASN A 43 15.39 5.56 5.18
C ASN A 43 14.43 5.32 6.36
N CYS A 44 13.13 5.36 6.11
CA CYS A 44 12.10 5.08 7.09
C CYS A 44 11.09 4.08 6.52
N MET A 45 10.98 2.90 7.12
CA MET A 45 10.04 1.84 6.72
C MET A 45 9.49 1.19 7.99
N ASN A 46 8.34 0.50 7.88
CA ASN A 46 7.74 -0.23 9.01
C ASN A 46 8.59 -1.40 9.51
N GLY A 47 9.50 -1.93 8.68
CA GLY A 47 10.35 -3.06 9.00
C GLY A 47 9.78 -4.43 8.61
N ASP A 48 8.64 -4.45 7.91
CA ASP A 48 8.01 -5.62 7.33
C ASP A 48 7.67 -5.41 5.84
N VAL A 49 7.13 -6.46 5.20
CA VAL A 49 6.70 -6.44 3.79
C VAL A 49 5.33 -7.09 3.64
N PHE A 50 4.59 -6.69 2.61
CA PHE A 50 3.29 -7.27 2.25
C PHE A 50 3.15 -7.41 0.73
N THR A 51 2.15 -8.17 0.25
CA THR A 51 1.75 -8.16 -1.17
C THR A 51 0.40 -7.45 -1.31
N TRP A 52 0.17 -6.77 -2.44
CA TRP A 52 -1.14 -6.15 -2.66
C TRP A 52 -2.29 -7.16 -2.70
N ASN A 53 -2.04 -8.42 -3.05
CA ASN A 53 -3.02 -9.51 -2.88
C ASN A 53 -3.52 -9.62 -1.44
N MET A 54 -2.59 -9.65 -0.47
CA MET A 54 -2.92 -9.74 0.95
C MET A 54 -3.63 -8.48 1.44
N MET A 55 -3.12 -7.29 1.07
CA MET A 55 -3.72 -6.02 1.47
C MET A 55 -5.13 -5.85 0.90
N TRP A 56 -5.37 -6.28 -0.34
CA TRP A 56 -6.69 -6.18 -0.97
C TRP A 56 -7.74 -7.04 -0.27
N LYS A 57 -7.37 -8.24 0.22
CA LYS A 57 -8.26 -9.06 1.07
C LYS A 57 -8.66 -8.32 2.33
N VAL A 58 -7.69 -7.72 3.03
CA VAL A 58 -7.96 -6.93 4.24
C VAL A 58 -8.89 -5.75 3.93
N LEU A 59 -8.69 -5.05 2.82
CA LEU A 59 -9.58 -3.97 2.38
C LEU A 59 -11.00 -4.48 2.10
N CYS A 60 -11.14 -5.58 1.36
CA CYS A 60 -12.44 -6.21 1.07
C CYS A 60 -13.19 -6.56 2.37
N ASP A 61 -12.51 -7.21 3.31
CA ASP A 61 -13.08 -7.58 4.61
C ASP A 61 -13.47 -6.34 5.43
N THR A 62 -12.63 -5.30 5.43
CA THR A 62 -12.85 -4.04 6.17
C THR A 62 -14.10 -3.31 5.67
N PHE A 63 -14.32 -3.29 4.35
CA PHE A 63 -15.46 -2.60 3.74
C PHE A 63 -16.68 -3.51 3.49
N GLY A 64 -16.60 -4.80 3.87
CA GLY A 64 -17.69 -5.76 3.71
C GLY A 64 -18.06 -6.04 2.24
N VAL A 65 -17.06 -6.04 1.34
CA VAL A 65 -17.23 -6.30 -0.09
C VAL A 65 -16.58 -7.62 -0.49
N GLU A 66 -17.13 -8.29 -1.50
CA GLU A 66 -16.58 -9.55 -2.01
C GLU A 66 -15.14 -9.38 -2.51
N PHE A 67 -14.26 -10.31 -2.15
CA PHE A 67 -12.91 -10.37 -2.70
C PHE A 67 -12.91 -11.06 -4.06
N VAL A 68 -12.39 -10.37 -5.08
CA VAL A 68 -12.14 -10.94 -6.42
C VAL A 68 -10.63 -10.89 -6.70
N PRO A 69 -9.98 -12.04 -6.96
CA PRO A 69 -8.55 -12.05 -7.28
C PRO A 69 -8.27 -11.35 -8.61
N PHE A 70 -7.15 -10.65 -8.70
CA PHE A 70 -6.70 -10.02 -9.93
C PHE A 70 -6.44 -11.06 -11.05
N ASP A 71 -6.97 -10.80 -12.25
CA ASP A 71 -6.71 -11.55 -13.47
C ASP A 71 -6.18 -10.60 -14.57
N GLU A 72 -4.94 -10.81 -15.00
CA GLU A 72 -4.28 -9.98 -16.02
C GLU A 72 -4.96 -10.04 -17.39
N LYS A 73 -5.76 -11.07 -17.65
CA LYS A 73 -6.48 -11.23 -18.93
C LYS A 73 -7.72 -10.35 -18.99
N GLU A 74 -8.19 -9.86 -17.85
CA GLU A 74 -9.39 -9.05 -17.77
C GLU A 74 -9.06 -7.58 -18.03
N ARG A 75 -9.49 -7.04 -19.18
CA ARG A 75 -9.34 -5.61 -19.46
C ARG A 75 -10.37 -4.82 -18.67
N PHE A 76 -9.91 -4.07 -17.68
CA PHE A 76 -10.74 -3.16 -16.90
C PHE A 76 -10.34 -1.71 -17.15
N ASP A 77 -11.27 -0.91 -17.67
CA ASP A 77 -11.09 0.53 -17.81
C ASP A 77 -11.70 1.23 -16.59
N PHE A 78 -10.83 1.59 -15.65
CA PHE A 78 -11.26 2.27 -14.42
C PHE A 78 -11.81 3.67 -14.68
N VAL A 79 -11.29 4.38 -15.69
CA VAL A 79 -11.74 5.75 -15.99
C VAL A 79 -13.16 5.70 -16.54
N GLU A 80 -13.44 4.78 -17.47
CA GLU A 80 -14.79 4.57 -17.98
C GLU A 80 -15.76 4.19 -16.86
N PHE A 81 -15.35 3.25 -16.00
CA PHE A 81 -16.15 2.77 -14.88
C PHE A 81 -16.57 3.88 -13.90
N MET A 82 -15.70 4.88 -13.70
CA MET A 82 -15.92 5.96 -12.74
C MET A 82 -16.75 7.13 -13.31
N LYS A 83 -17.10 7.14 -14.60
CA LYS A 83 -17.86 8.26 -15.20
C LYS A 83 -19.23 8.52 -14.56
N ASP A 84 -19.86 7.46 -14.07
CA ASP A 84 -21.22 7.49 -13.52
C ASP A 84 -21.24 7.26 -11.99
N LYS A 85 -20.12 7.49 -11.30
CA LYS A 85 -19.95 7.32 -9.85
C LYS A 85 -19.65 8.65 -9.16
#